data_AF-A0A833Z1M6-F1
#
_entry.id   AF-A0A833Z1M6-F1
#
_cell.length_a   1.000
_cell.length_b   1.000
_cell.length_c   1.000
_cell.angle_alpha   90.00
_cell.angle_beta   90.00
_cell.angle_gamma   90.00
#
_symmetry.space_group_name_H-M   'P 1'
#
loop_
_entity.id
_entity.type
_entity.pdbx_description
1 polymer ?
#
loop_
_entity_poly.entity_id
_entity_poly.type
_entity_poly.pdbx_seq_one_letter_code
_entity_poly.pdbx_strand_id
1 'polypeptide(L)'
;MKHHQVSLFFYMIILLLVFIVQFSVSCACLALNEGQQAQLLEVGWNNTASARDDIQRNLNCCGFRSFNQNDTCPASCMESSSFCQPCAPIIGRYAGEVLRFVGGIGLFFSFTEILGVWLTYRYRNQKDPRANPSAFL
;
A
#
# COMPACT_ATOMS: atom_id res chain seq x y z
N MET A 1 -26.55 -0.76 28.58
CA MET A 1 -25.65 0.27 27.98
C MET A 1 -24.15 0.04 28.22
N LYS A 2 -23.70 -0.89 29.08
CA LYS A 2 -22.26 -1.19 29.30
C LYS A 2 -21.55 -1.85 28.10
N HIS A 3 -22.27 -2.56 27.24
CA HIS A 3 -21.68 -3.29 26.10
C HIS A 3 -21.19 -2.38 24.95
N HIS A 4 -21.86 -1.23 24.71
CA HIS A 4 -21.43 -0.25 23.70
C HIS A 4 -20.17 0.51 24.12
N GLN A 5 -20.04 0.79 25.41
CA GLN A 5 -18.95 1.58 25.96
C GLN A 5 -17.59 0.85 25.88
N VAL A 6 -17.57 -0.48 25.98
CA VAL A 6 -16.35 -1.29 25.85
C VAL A 6 -15.97 -1.47 24.38
N SER A 7 -16.96 -1.73 23.52
CA SER A 7 -16.75 -1.89 22.07
C SER A 7 -16.09 -0.65 21.44
N LEU A 8 -16.58 0.56 21.76
CA LEU A 8 -16.00 1.82 21.30
C LEU A 8 -14.55 2.05 21.74
N PHE A 9 -14.11 1.46 22.85
CA PHE A 9 -12.73 1.62 23.34
C PHE A 9 -11.76 0.78 22.50
N PHE A 10 -12.15 -0.46 22.20
CA PHE A 10 -11.38 -1.31 21.29
C PHE A 10 -11.29 -0.71 19.89
N TYR A 11 -12.37 -0.12 19.36
CA TYR A 11 -12.33 0.57 18.07
C TYR A 11 -11.34 1.73 18.06
N MET A 12 -11.27 2.55 19.12
CA MET A 12 -10.29 3.65 19.18
C MET A 12 -8.85 3.15 19.18
N ILE A 13 -8.56 2.05 19.90
CA ILE A 13 -7.22 1.44 19.90
C ILE A 13 -6.89 0.88 18.51
N ILE A 14 -7.82 0.16 17.89
CA ILE A 14 -7.63 -0.43 16.56
C ILE A 14 -7.40 0.67 15.53
N LEU A 15 -8.23 1.73 15.52
CA LEU A 15 -8.06 2.87 14.60
C LEU A 15 -6.71 3.56 14.80
N LEU A 16 -6.24 3.70 16.04
CA LEU A 16 -4.91 4.25 16.31
C LEU A 16 -3.78 3.36 15.77
N LEU A 17 -3.89 2.03 15.94
CA LEU A 17 -2.90 1.08 15.41
C LEU A 17 -2.88 1.09 13.89
N VAL A 18 -4.06 1.10 13.25
CA VAL A 18 -4.20 1.18 11.79
C VAL A 18 -3.58 2.49 11.28
N PHE A 19 -3.86 3.62 11.93
CA PHE A 19 -3.26 4.90 11.62
C PHE A 19 -1.72 4.85 11.64
N ILE A 20 -1.12 4.29 12.70
CA ILE A 20 0.35 4.20 12.81
C ILE A 20 0.93 3.38 11.66
N VAL A 21 0.33 2.22 11.36
CA VAL A 21 0.79 1.35 10.28
C VAL A 21 0.63 2.03 8.92
N GLN A 22 -0.55 2.57 8.61
CA GLN A 22 -0.82 3.22 7.34
C GLN A 22 0.07 4.45 7.12
N PHE A 23 0.19 5.32 8.12
CA PHE A 23 1.05 6.49 8.05
C PHE A 23 2.50 6.07 7.78
N SER A 24 3.01 5.06 8.50
CA SER A 24 4.38 4.56 8.30
C SER A 24 4.60 3.98 6.91
N VAL A 25 3.69 3.14 6.41
CA VAL A 25 3.78 2.51 5.08
C VAL A 25 3.66 3.57 4.00
N SER A 26 2.73 4.53 4.13
CA SER A 26 2.56 5.63 3.19
C SER A 26 3.81 6.52 3.10
N CYS A 27 4.39 6.87 4.23
CA CYS A 27 5.67 7.60 4.26
C CYS A 27 6.79 6.79 3.61
N ALA A 28 6.89 5.49 3.89
CA ALA A 28 7.88 4.62 3.26
C ALA A 28 7.70 4.57 1.75
N CYS A 29 6.48 4.38 1.25
CA CYS A 29 6.17 4.36 -0.18
C CYS A 29 6.51 5.67 -0.90
N LEU A 30 6.38 6.82 -0.24
CA LEU A 30 6.72 8.14 -0.80
C LEU A 30 8.22 8.45 -0.72
N ALA A 31 8.91 7.94 0.31
CA ALA A 31 10.33 8.21 0.57
C ALA A 31 11.28 7.23 -0.15
N LEU A 32 10.77 6.13 -0.71
CA LEU A 32 11.58 5.17 -1.47
C LEU A 32 12.25 5.83 -2.69
N ASN A 33 13.57 5.69 -2.76
CA ASN A 33 14.37 6.13 -3.91
C ASN A 33 14.49 5.02 -4.97
N GLU A 34 14.86 5.40 -6.20
CA GLU A 34 14.98 4.49 -7.35
C GLU A 34 15.94 3.32 -7.08
N GLY A 35 17.06 3.56 -6.39
CA GLY A 35 18.01 2.49 -6.05
C GLY A 35 17.45 1.44 -5.09
N GLN A 36 16.73 1.87 -4.05
CA GLN A 36 16.08 0.95 -3.09
C GLN A 36 14.95 0.18 -3.77
N GLN A 37 14.18 0.86 -4.61
CA GLN A 37 13.14 0.24 -5.43
C GLN A 37 13.72 -0.81 -6.37
N ALA A 38 14.81 -0.51 -7.09
CA ALA A 38 15.43 -1.43 -8.02
C ALA A 38 15.90 -2.72 -7.33
N GLN A 39 16.46 -2.61 -6.11
CA GLN A 39 16.87 -3.78 -5.33
C GLN A 39 15.68 -4.63 -4.90
N LEU A 40 14.59 -4.01 -4.43
CA LEU A 40 13.37 -4.73 -4.04
C LEU A 40 12.75 -5.47 -5.23
N LEU A 41 12.72 -4.83 -6.40
CA LEU A 41 12.23 -5.43 -7.63
C LEU A 41 13.13 -6.58 -8.11
N GLU A 42 14.46 -6.46 -7.95
CA GLU A 42 15.41 -7.52 -8.30
C GLU A 42 15.23 -8.76 -7.41
N VAL A 43 15.09 -8.56 -6.10
CA VAL A 43 14.83 -9.65 -5.15
C VAL A 43 13.47 -10.30 -5.42
N GLY A 44 12.43 -9.50 -5.69
CA GLY A 44 11.09 -10.00 -6.03
C GLY A 44 11.08 -10.79 -7.34
N TRP A 45 11.82 -10.31 -8.35
CA TRP A 45 12.00 -10.99 -9.62
C TRP A 45 12.72 -12.33 -9.49
N ASN A 46 13.74 -12.42 -8.64
CA ASN A 46 14.47 -13.68 -8.48
C ASN A 46 13.68 -14.74 -7.68
N ASN A 47 12.82 -14.30 -6.75
CA ASN A 47 12.05 -15.22 -5.91
C ASN A 47 10.74 -15.71 -6.55
N THR A 48 10.19 -15.00 -7.54
CA THR A 48 8.82 -15.25 -8.01
C THR A 48 8.78 -15.65 -9.48
N ALA A 49 8.80 -16.95 -9.77
CA ALA A 49 8.80 -17.44 -11.16
C ALA A 49 7.48 -17.13 -11.91
N SER A 50 6.32 -17.41 -11.28
CA SER A 50 5.00 -17.21 -11.91
C SER A 50 4.70 -15.76 -12.27
N ALA A 51 5.04 -14.82 -11.38
CA ALA A 51 4.84 -13.40 -11.64
C ALA A 51 5.69 -12.89 -12.80
N ARG A 52 6.86 -13.50 -13.07
CA ARG A 52 7.71 -13.12 -14.20
C ARG A 52 7.01 -13.38 -15.53
N ASP A 53 6.41 -14.56 -15.69
CA ASP A 53 5.74 -14.94 -16.93
C ASP A 53 4.56 -14.01 -17.23
N ASP A 54 3.76 -13.70 -16.20
CA ASP A 54 2.63 -12.78 -16.33
C ASP A 54 3.10 -11.35 -16.64
N ILE A 55 4.18 -10.88 -16.02
CA ILE A 55 4.77 -9.58 -16.32
C ILE A 55 5.28 -9.56 -17.76
N GLN A 56 6.03 -10.56 -18.19
CA GLN A 56 6.60 -10.62 -19.53
C GLN A 56 5.50 -10.65 -20.61
N ARG A 57 4.42 -11.39 -20.39
CA ARG A 57 3.23 -11.41 -21.26
C ARG A 57 2.52 -10.05 -21.32
N ASN A 58 2.22 -9.46 -20.17
CA ASN A 58 1.41 -8.23 -20.11
C ASN A 58 2.17 -6.98 -20.52
N LEU A 59 3.46 -6.88 -20.17
CA LEU A 59 4.31 -5.71 -20.44
C LEU A 59 5.15 -5.85 -21.72
N ASN A 60 5.03 -6.98 -22.43
CA ASN A 60 5.79 -7.26 -23.67
C ASN A 60 7.29 -6.97 -23.54
N CYS A 61 7.91 -7.47 -22.46
CA CYS A 61 9.32 -7.31 -22.14
C CYS A 61 9.94 -8.66 -21.76
N CYS A 62 11.26 -8.79 -21.83
CA CYS A 62 11.97 -10.03 -21.53
C CYS A 62 13.17 -9.82 -20.62
N GLY A 63 13.34 -10.72 -19.64
CA GLY A 63 14.36 -10.62 -18.59
C GLY A 63 14.23 -9.38 -17.70
N PHE A 64 15.03 -9.32 -16.63
CA PHE A 64 15.00 -8.19 -15.70
C PHE A 64 15.87 -7.05 -16.20
N ARG A 65 17.20 -7.15 -16.03
CA ARG A 65 18.17 -6.14 -16.54
C ARG A 65 18.66 -6.44 -17.96
N SER A 66 18.75 -7.72 -18.30
CA SER A 66 19.16 -8.21 -19.62
C SER A 66 18.47 -9.55 -19.89
N PHE A 67 18.39 -9.93 -21.16
CA PHE A 67 17.94 -11.26 -21.60
C PHE A 67 18.74 -11.65 -22.85
N ASN A 68 18.93 -12.94 -23.08
CA ASN A 68 19.43 -13.42 -24.36
C ASN A 68 18.25 -13.66 -25.30
N GLN A 69 18.42 -13.36 -26.59
CA GLN A 69 17.39 -13.66 -27.60
C GLN A 69 17.13 -15.17 -27.78
N ASN A 70 18.03 -16.01 -27.28
CA ASN A 70 17.87 -17.47 -27.30
C ASN A 70 17.08 -17.99 -26.08
N ASP A 71 16.83 -17.15 -25.07
CA ASP A 71 16.06 -17.54 -23.90
C ASP A 71 14.56 -17.58 -24.24
N THR A 72 13.86 -18.57 -23.71
CA THR A 72 12.41 -18.69 -23.91
C THR A 72 11.71 -17.60 -23.09
N CYS A 73 10.97 -16.71 -23.76
CA CYS A 73 10.21 -15.63 -23.13
C CYS A 73 8.76 -15.69 -23.62
N PRO A 74 7.75 -15.60 -22.73
CA PRO A 74 6.36 -15.71 -23.10
C PRO A 74 5.76 -14.42 -23.68
N ALA A 75 6.57 -13.37 -23.87
CA ALA A 75 6.15 -12.08 -24.41
C ALA A 75 5.91 -12.14 -25.94
N SER A 76 4.90 -11.43 -26.44
CA SER A 76 4.58 -11.40 -27.89
C SER A 76 5.67 -10.72 -28.73
N CYS A 77 6.52 -9.88 -28.11
CA CYS A 77 7.65 -9.26 -28.80
C CYS A 77 8.68 -10.29 -29.32
N MET A 78 8.75 -11.48 -28.71
CA MET A 78 9.66 -12.55 -29.11
C MET A 78 9.21 -13.25 -30.41
N GLU A 79 7.89 -13.40 -30.61
CA GLU A 79 7.31 -13.96 -31.83
C GLU A 79 7.44 -13.00 -33.02
N SER A 80 7.52 -11.70 -32.74
CA SER A 80 7.50 -10.62 -33.74
C SER A 80 8.86 -10.41 -34.45
N SER A 81 9.89 -11.23 -34.19
CA SER A 81 11.26 -11.06 -34.71
C SER A 81 11.85 -9.66 -34.45
N SER A 82 11.40 -9.01 -33.37
CA SER A 82 11.77 -7.67 -32.97
C SER A 82 12.53 -7.70 -31.65
N PHE A 83 13.52 -6.81 -31.49
CA PHE A 83 14.34 -6.76 -30.29
C PHE A 83 13.46 -6.39 -29.07
N CYS A 84 13.15 -7.36 -28.20
CA CYS A 84 12.43 -7.09 -26.95
C CYS A 84 13.27 -6.20 -26.03
N GLN A 85 12.61 -5.45 -25.16
CA GLN A 85 13.28 -4.62 -24.15
C GLN A 85 13.31 -5.33 -22.79
N PRO A 86 14.29 -5.00 -21.93
CA PRO A 86 14.34 -5.51 -20.56
C PRO A 86 13.19 -4.97 -19.70
N CYS A 87 12.67 -5.78 -18.77
CA CYS A 87 11.53 -5.41 -17.94
C CYS A 87 11.88 -4.45 -16.79
N ALA A 88 13.13 -4.41 -16.30
CA ALA A 88 13.53 -3.59 -15.16
C ALA A 88 13.17 -2.09 -15.27
N PRO A 89 13.50 -1.37 -16.37
CA PRO A 89 13.14 0.05 -16.49
C PRO A 89 11.63 0.28 -16.54
N ILE A 90 10.88 -0.65 -17.16
CA ILE A 90 9.42 -0.56 -17.27
C ILE A 90 8.79 -0.75 -15.89
N ILE A 91 9.11 -1.85 -15.21
CA ILE A 91 8.59 -2.18 -13.88
C ILE A 91 9.00 -1.11 -12.88
N GLY A 92 10.24 -0.61 -12.94
CA GLY A 92 10.72 0.45 -12.06
C GLY A 92 9.86 1.72 -12.15
N ARG A 93 9.63 2.23 -13.37
CA ARG A 93 8.80 3.42 -13.58
C ARG A 93 7.38 3.22 -13.07
N TYR A 94 6.74 2.10 -13.43
CA TYR A 94 5.39 1.77 -12.97
C TYR A 94 5.31 1.63 -11.45
N ALA A 95 6.25 0.91 -10.83
CA ALA A 95 6.30 0.75 -9.39
C ALA A 95 6.50 2.10 -8.68
N GLY A 96 7.32 2.99 -9.23
CA GLY A 96 7.56 4.33 -8.65
C GLY A 96 6.30 5.20 -8.66
N GLU A 97 5.60 5.22 -9.80
CA GLU A 97 4.34 5.96 -9.94
C GLU A 97 3.26 5.41 -9.01
N VAL A 98 3.09 4.09 -8.97
CA VAL A 98 2.10 3.43 -8.12
C VAL A 98 2.43 3.62 -6.63
N LEU A 99 3.67 3.47 -6.19
CA LEU A 99 4.06 3.66 -4.80
C LEU A 99 3.81 5.10 -4.34
N ARG A 100 4.13 6.09 -5.17
CA ARG A 100 3.84 7.50 -4.86
C ARG A 100 2.34 7.77 -4.79
N PHE A 101 1.58 7.23 -5.73
CA PHE A 101 0.13 7.37 -5.76
C PHE A 101 -0.54 6.74 -4.53
N VAL A 102 -0.23 5.47 -4.24
CA VAL A 102 -0.76 4.73 -3.08
C VAL A 102 -0.29 5.35 -1.76
N GLY A 103 0.97 5.78 -1.69
CA GLY A 103 1.50 6.49 -0.53
C GLY A 103 0.73 7.78 -0.27
N GLY A 104 0.43 8.57 -1.31
CA GLY A 104 -0.40 9.77 -1.21
C GLY A 104 -1.83 9.49 -0.75
N ILE A 105 -2.50 8.47 -1.32
CA ILE A 105 -3.86 8.05 -0.89
C ILE A 105 -3.85 7.61 0.57
N GLY A 106 -2.88 6.82 0.99
CA GLY A 106 -2.79 6.36 2.38
C GLY A 106 -2.54 7.49 3.36
N LEU A 107 -1.73 8.51 3.00
CA LEU A 107 -1.60 9.73 3.81
C LEU A 107 -2.91 10.50 3.94
N PHE A 108 -3.67 10.63 2.85
CA PHE A 108 -4.98 11.27 2.88
C PHE A 108 -5.94 10.53 3.83
N PHE A 109 -5.99 9.20 3.74
CA PHE A 109 -6.83 8.41 4.62
C PHE A 109 -6.37 8.49 6.09
N SER A 110 -5.07 8.44 6.34
CA SER A 110 -4.49 8.65 7.68
C SER A 110 -4.90 10.00 8.28
N PHE A 111 -4.99 11.07 7.48
CA PHE A 111 -5.51 12.37 7.95
C PHE A 111 -6.98 12.29 8.36
N THR A 112 -7.82 11.58 7.58
CA THR A 112 -9.23 11.37 7.95
C THR A 112 -9.39 10.49 9.19
N GLU A 113 -8.50 9.52 9.41
CA GLU A 113 -8.49 8.69 10.62
C GLU A 113 -8.13 9.48 11.88
N ILE A 114 -7.17 10.42 11.81
CA ILE A 114 -6.87 11.33 12.93
C ILE A 114 -8.13 12.10 13.34
N LEU A 115 -8.88 12.63 12.38
CA LEU A 115 -10.14 13.31 12.64
C LEU A 115 -11.17 12.35 13.26
N GLY A 116 -11.24 11.10 12.78
CA GLY A 116 -12.10 10.06 13.34
C GLY A 116 -11.76 9.72 14.80
N VAL A 117 -10.49 9.54 15.12
CA VAL A 117 -10.00 9.30 16.49
C VAL A 117 -10.31 10.51 17.38
N TRP A 118 -10.07 11.73 16.91
CA TRP A 118 -10.39 12.96 17.64
C TRP A 118 -11.89 13.11 17.90
N LEU A 119 -12.74 12.88 16.90
CA LEU A 119 -14.20 12.93 17.04
C LEU A 119 -14.71 11.86 18.01
N THR A 120 -14.18 10.63 17.93
CA THR A 120 -14.57 9.54 18.83
C THR A 120 -14.12 9.81 20.26
N TYR A 121 -12.91 10.37 20.43
CA TYR A 121 -12.42 10.83 21.73
C TYR A 121 -13.35 11.91 22.31
N ARG A 122 -13.69 12.92 21.51
CA ARG A 122 -14.61 14.00 21.92
C ARG A 122 -16.01 13.46 22.23
N TYR A 123 -16.53 12.55 21.42
CA TYR A 123 -17.84 11.92 21.63
C TYR A 123 -17.88 11.13 22.93
N ARG A 124 -16.81 10.38 23.26
CA ARG A 124 -16.70 9.70 24.56
C ARG A 124 -16.52 10.65 25.73
N ASN A 125 -15.82 11.78 25.52
CA ASN A 125 -15.56 12.77 26.56
C ASN A 125 -16.72 13.76 26.74
N GLN A 126 -17.72 13.74 25.85
CA GLN A 126 -19.03 14.34 26.10
C GLN A 126 -19.75 13.47 27.13
N LYS A 127 -19.80 13.97 28.37
CA LYS A 127 -20.57 13.38 29.46
C LYS A 127 -21.97 13.04 28.99
N ASP A 128 -22.38 11.79 29.21
CA ASP A 128 -23.76 11.33 29.06
C ASP A 128 -24.68 12.23 29.91
N PRO A 129 -25.55 13.10 29.34
CA PRO A 129 -26.44 13.97 30.11
C PRO A 129 -27.44 13.16 30.95
N ARG A 130 -27.65 11.88 30.59
CA ARG A 130 -28.55 10.94 31.26
C ARG A 130 -27.97 10.28 32.52
N ALA A 131 -26.67 10.45 32.79
CA ALA A 131 -26.01 9.88 33.96
C ALA A 131 -25.89 10.85 35.15
N ASN A 132 -26.62 11.98 35.12
CA ASN A 132 -26.77 12.85 36.29
C ASN A 132 -28.05 12.45 37.03
N PRO A 133 -27.99 11.66 38.13
CA PRO A 133 -29.17 11.31 38.94
C PRO A 133 -29.84 12.53 39.61
N SER A 134 -29.23 13.71 39.49
CA SER A 134 -29.69 14.99 40.06
C SER A 134 -30.73 15.73 39.21
N ALA A 135 -31.18 15.20 38.07
CA ALA A 135 -32.14 15.85 37.17
C ALA A 135 -33.57 15.27 37.24
N PHE A 136 -33.83 14.40 38.21
CA PHE A 136 -35.16 13.83 38.49
C PHE A 136 -35.62 14.09 39.94
N LEU A 137 -35.14 15.18 40.55
CA LEU A 137 -35.75 15.75 41.76
C LEU A 137 -36.59 16.98 41.38
#